data_AF-A0A958LZH5-F1
#
_entry.id   AF-A0A958LZH5-F1
#
_cell.length_a   1.000
_cell.length_b   1.000
_cell.length_c   1.000
_cell.angle_alpha   90.00
_cell.angle_beta   90.00
_cell.angle_gamma   90.00
#
_symmetry.space_group_name_H-M   'P 1'
#
loop_
_entity.id
_entity.type
_entity.pdbx_description
1 polymer ?
#
loop_
_entity_poly.entity_id
_entity_poly.type
_entity_poly.pdbx_seq_one_letter_code
_entity_poly.pdbx_strand_id
1 'polypeptide(L)' 'KNDNTLKVIPVVILTTSAADSDRTTAYEDHANSYLVKPLDFENFKNMTEDLKLYWSLWNQPPNEEKGH' A
#
# COMPACT_ATOMS: atom_id res chain seq x y z
N LYS A 1 -12.13 -9.73 -3.54
CA LYS A 1 -12.61 -8.32 -3.51
C LYS A 1 -13.91 -8.24 -4.33
N ASN A 2 -15.11 -8.25 -3.73
CA ASN A 2 -16.39 -8.38 -4.48
C ASN A 2 -17.16 -7.06 -4.68
N ASP A 3 -16.84 -6.03 -3.90
CA ASP A 3 -17.45 -4.71 -4.04
C ASP A 3 -16.65 -3.87 -5.05
N ASN A 4 -17.32 -3.38 -6.10
CA ASN A 4 -16.68 -2.59 -7.15
C ASN A 4 -16.17 -1.23 -6.66
N THR A 5 -16.76 -0.68 -5.60
CA THR A 5 -16.33 0.60 -5.01
C THR A 5 -15.06 0.44 -4.18
N LEU A 6 -14.91 -0.68 -3.46
CA LEU A 6 -13.71 -0.95 -2.68
C LEU A 6 -12.54 -1.43 -3.56
N LYS A 7 -12.83 -1.97 -4.75
CA LYS A 7 -11.82 -2.43 -5.71
C LYS A 7 -10.84 -1.33 -6.13
N VAL A 8 -11.30 -0.10 -6.24
CA VAL A 8 -10.48 1.02 -6.71
C VAL A 8 -9.60 1.62 -5.63
N ILE A 9 -9.87 1.36 -4.35
CA ILE A 9 -9.02 1.87 -3.26
C ILE A 9 -7.67 1.15 -3.31
N PRO A 10 -6.56 1.88 -3.49
CA PRO A 10 -5.23 1.28 -3.49
C PRO A 10 -4.81 0.90 -2.07
N VAL A 11 -4.30 -0.32 -1.91
CA VAL A 11 -3.92 -0.92 -0.63
C VAL A 11 -2.42 -1.17 -0.60
N VAL A 12 -1.75 -0.58 0.40
CA VAL A 12 -0.35 -0.85 0.72
C VAL A 12 -0.30 -1.60 2.04
N ILE A 13 0.31 -2.78 2.05
CA ILE A 13 0.53 -3.55 3.28
C ILE A 13 1.87 -3.13 3.89
N LEU A 14 1.89 -2.88 5.20
CA LEU A 14 3.12 -2.64 5.97
C LEU A 14 3.17 -3.63 7.14
N THR A 15 4.12 -4.55 7.12
CA THR A 15 4.14 -5.70 8.04
C THR A 15 5.56 -6.11 8.43
N THR A 16 5.73 -6.80 9.55
CA THR A 16 7.05 -7.34 9.96
C THR A 16 7.39 -8.65 9.24
N SER A 17 6.44 -9.28 8.56
CA SER A 17 6.72 -10.49 7.79
C SER A 17 7.50 -10.16 6.52
N ALA A 18 8.56 -10.91 6.28
CA ALA A 18 9.31 -10.92 5.03
C ALA A 18 9.16 -12.26 4.28
N ALA A 19 8.19 -13.09 4.68
CA ALA A 19 7.98 -14.39 4.07
C ALA A 19 7.44 -14.24 2.64
N ASP A 20 8.03 -14.99 1.70
CA ASP A 20 7.60 -14.98 0.30
C ASP A 20 6.15 -15.45 0.13
N SER A 21 5.69 -16.38 0.98
CA SER A 21 4.30 -16.84 1.01
C SER A 21 3.34 -15.69 1.30
N ASP A 22 3.62 -14.89 2.33
CA ASP A 22 2.74 -13.80 2.77
C ASP A 22 2.70 -12.69 1.72
N ARG A 23 3.84 -12.39 1.09
CA ARG A 23 3.92 -11.45 -0.03
C ARG A 23 3.12 -11.94 -1.23
N THR A 24 3.23 -13.23 -1.57
CA THR A 24 2.51 -13.82 -2.70
C THR A 24 1.00 -13.74 -2.49
N THR A 25 0.51 -14.22 -1.34
CA THR A 25 -0.91 -14.17 -0.98
C THR A 25 -1.45 -12.74 -1.00
N ALA A 26 -0.68 -11.77 -0.49
CA ALA A 26 -1.09 -10.37 -0.51
C ALA A 26 -1.35 -9.82 -1.92
N TYR A 27 -0.50 -10.14 -2.89
CA TYR A 27 -0.70 -9.71 -4.28
C TYR A 27 -1.82 -10.49 -4.97
N GLU A 28 -1.99 -11.79 -4.67
CA GLU A 28 -3.14 -12.58 -5.10
C GLU A 28 -4.46 -11.98 -4.60
N ASP A 29 -4.47 -11.45 -3.37
CA ASP A 29 -5.59 -10.73 -2.74
C ASP A 29 -5.73 -9.26 -3.18
N HIS A 30 -5.05 -8.87 -4.27
CA HIS A 30 -5.11 -7.55 -4.90
C HIS A 30 -4.54 -6.39 -4.08
N ALA A 31 -3.50 -6.63 -3.27
CA ALA A 31 -2.67 -5.54 -2.76
C ALA A 31 -1.93 -4.84 -3.91
N ASN A 32 -1.72 -3.53 -3.78
CA ASN A 32 -0.94 -2.75 -4.73
C ASN A 32 0.55 -2.76 -4.40
N SER A 33 0.88 -2.90 -3.12
CA SER A 33 2.25 -2.94 -2.64
C SER A 33 2.35 -3.66 -1.28
N TYR A 34 3.53 -4.18 -1.00
CA TYR A 34 3.88 -4.89 0.23
C TYR A 34 5.22 -4.39 0.74
N LEU A 35 5.22 -3.76 1.91
CA LEU A 35 6.37 -3.17 2.58
C LEU A 35 6.69 -3.97 3.84
N VAL A 36 7.95 -4.39 3.97
CA VAL A 36 8.45 -4.97 5.21
C VAL A 36 8.88 -3.83 6.13
N LYS A 37 8.29 -3.78 7.33
CA LYS A 37 8.59 -2.78 8.35
C LYS A 37 10.08 -2.87 8.74
N PRO A 38 10.86 -1.80 8.58
CA PRO A 38 12.22 -1.77 9.09
C PRO A 38 12.25 -1.96 10.61
N LEU A 39 13.24 -2.70 11.09
CA LEU A 39 13.46 -2.89 12.53
C LEU A 39 13.96 -1.61 13.20
N ASP A 40 14.77 -0.83 12.48
CA ASP A 40 15.33 0.42 12.93
C ASP A 40 14.34 1.58 12.73
N PHE A 41 14.25 2.46 13.74
CA PHE A 41 13.30 3.57 13.75
C PHE A 41 13.62 4.64 12.71
N GLU A 42 14.89 4.96 12.48
CA GLU A 42 15.28 5.95 11.47
C GLU A 42 14.94 5.45 10.06
N ASN A 43 15.19 4.17 9.78
CA ASN A 43 14.78 3.56 8.51
C ASN A 43 13.26 3.52 8.35
N PHE A 44 12.52 3.24 9.43
CA PHE A 44 11.06 3.31 9.41
C PHE A 44 10.57 4.73 9.09
N LYS A 45 11.15 5.74 9.74
CA LYS A 45 10.82 7.14 9.51
C LYS A 45 11.07 7.54 8.06
N ASN A 46 12.26 7.26 7.53
CA ASN A 46 12.63 7.57 6.14
C ASN A 46 11.66 6.90 5.15
N MET A 47 11.36 5.61 5.34
CA MET A 47 10.40 4.89 4.49
C MET A 47 9.01 5.52 4.53
N THR A 48 8.54 5.98 5.70
CA THR A 48 7.23 6.65 5.79
C THR A 48 7.21 8.03 5.13
N GLU A 49 8.32 8.77 5.16
CA GLU A 49 8.47 10.05 4.47
C GLU A 49 8.44 9.85 2.95
N ASP A 50 9.17 8.85 2.44
CA ASP A 50 9.18 8.47 1.03
C ASP A 50 7.78 8.03 0.56
N LEU A 51 7.11 7.18 1.34
CA LEU A 51 5.75 6.72 1.04
C LEU A 51 4.77 7.90 0.99
N LYS A 52 4.86 8.83 1.94
CA LYS A 52 4.03 10.04 1.97
C LYS A 52 4.26 10.90 0.72
N LEU A 53 5.50 11.10 0.32
CA LEU A 53 5.85 11.86 -0.88
C LEU A 53 5.30 11.18 -2.14
N TYR A 54 5.53 9.88 -2.28
CA TYR A 54 4.98 9.08 -3.38
C TYR A 54 3.46 9.23 -3.46
N TRP A 55 2.76 9.00 -2.35
CA TRP A 55 1.30 8.98 -2.34
C TRP A 55 0.66 10.35 -2.56
N SER A 56 1.30 11.42 -2.09
CA SER A 56 0.73 12.76 -2.15
C SER A 56 1.10 13.53 -3.42
N LEU A 57 2.27 13.28 -3.99
CA LEU A 57 2.78 14.08 -5.11
C LEU A 57 2.71 13.33 -6.44
N TRP A 58 2.92 12.02 -6.41
CA TRP A 58 3.12 11.24 -7.63
C TRP A 58 1.95 10.32 -7.94
N ASN A 59 1.37 9.68 -6.93
CA ASN A 59 0.25 8.77 -7.10
C ASN A 59 -0.99 9.51 -7.62
N GLN A 60 -1.57 8.99 -8.69
CA GLN A 60 -2.86 9.45 -9.22
C GLN A 60 -3.92 8.45 -8.75
N PRO A 61 -4.79 8.81 -7.78
CA PRO A 61 -5.85 7.89 -7.38
C PRO A 61 -6.82 7.69 -8.55
N PRO A 62 -7.42 6.49 -8.68
CA PRO A 62 -8.49 6.29 -9.64
C PRO A 62 -9.59 7.30 -9.37
N ASN A 63 -10.15 7.89 -10.45
CA ASN A 63 -11.10 8.99 -10.41
C ASN A 63 -12.02 8.88 -9.19
N GLU A 64 -11.92 9.85 -8.28
CA GLU A 64 -13.01 10.15 -7.39
C GLU A 64 -14.18 10.49 -8.31
N GLU A 65 -15.08 9.53 -8.58
CA GLU A 65 -16.44 9.90 -8.90
C GLU A 65 -16.85 10.80 -7.75
N LYS A 66 -16.82 12.12 -8.01
CA LYS A 66 -17.32 13.11 -7.08
C LYS A 66 -18.76 12.73 -6.83
N GLY A 67 -18.98 11.99 -5.75
CA GLY A 67 -20.31 11.75 -5.21
C GLY A 67 -20.91 13.12 -5.01
N HIS A 68 -21.96 13.39 -5.80
CA HIS A 68 -22.87 14.50 -5.56
C HIS A 68 -23.53 14.35 -4.18
#